data_AF-A0AA38MRF0-F1
#
_entry.id   AF-A0AA38MRF0-F1
#
_cell.length_a   1.000
_cell.length_b   1.000
_cell.length_c   1.000
_cell.angle_alpha   90.00
_cell.angle_beta   90.00
_cell.angle_gamma   90.00
#
_symmetry.space_group_name_H-M   'P 1'
#
loop_
_entity.id
_entity.type
_entity.pdbx_description
1 polymer ?
#
loop_
_entity_poly.entity_id
_entity_poly.type
_entity_poly.pdbx_seq_one_letter_code
_entity_poly.pdbx_strand_id
1 'polypeptide(L)'
;MTPTNAILTETTLTNAIPTNTTPTNATLTNAIPTNDTPMNGMVYKLTIGCGQVIKYRYSDVREPRQISFATNIPRLDHIWDDDCINWDPVDCGKNLLEINGTAIAVRYWQEKLWTEWKYVIERYCSSTPDNFWEEFSFSNGQRFHWKAITDRLRYLRSEQEQKLVDIANAEYGERFSQVFVNNRGKVLSDKSAIARRYLTLSNNST
;
A
#
# COMPACT_ATOMS: atom_id res chain seq x y z
N MET A 1 -38.62 -35.49 24.00
CA MET A 1 -37.98 -34.21 23.64
C MET A 1 -36.79 -34.52 22.76
N THR A 2 -36.99 -34.38 21.46
CA THR A 2 -36.05 -34.70 20.38
C THR A 2 -36.23 -33.59 19.35
N PRO A 3 -35.18 -32.84 18.96
CA PRO A 3 -35.33 -31.82 17.94
C PRO A 3 -35.24 -32.47 16.55
N THR A 4 -36.30 -32.19 15.78
CA THR A 4 -36.54 -32.54 14.39
C THR A 4 -35.62 -31.77 13.45
N ASN A 5 -35.04 -32.50 12.49
CA ASN A 5 -34.30 -31.97 11.34
C ASN A 5 -35.19 -31.06 10.48
N ALA A 6 -34.72 -29.84 10.21
CA ALA A 6 -35.27 -28.97 9.16
C ALA A 6 -34.35 -29.05 7.94
N ILE A 7 -34.86 -29.71 6.89
CA ILE A 7 -34.35 -29.69 5.53
C ILE A 7 -34.82 -28.38 4.89
N LEU A 8 -33.91 -27.60 4.30
CA LEU A 8 -34.25 -26.50 3.41
C LEU A 8 -33.68 -26.77 2.02
N THR A 9 -34.61 -26.90 1.09
CA THR A 9 -34.46 -27.14 -0.34
C THR A 9 -33.93 -25.93 -1.08
N GLU A 10 -33.10 -26.20 -2.09
CA GLU A 10 -32.59 -25.28 -3.09
C GLU A 10 -33.72 -24.51 -3.82
N THR A 11 -33.45 -23.25 -4.17
CA THR A 11 -34.12 -22.58 -5.28
C THR A 11 -33.10 -21.72 -6.03
N THR A 12 -33.01 -21.98 -7.32
CA THR A 12 -32.05 -21.47 -8.29
C THR A 12 -32.37 -20.06 -8.80
N LEU A 13 -31.33 -19.22 -8.81
CA LEU A 13 -30.87 -18.32 -9.89
C LEU A 13 -31.82 -17.26 -10.49
N THR A 14 -31.47 -15.99 -10.26
CA THR A 14 -31.39 -14.98 -11.33
C THR A 14 -30.26 -13.98 -10.98
N ASN A 15 -29.03 -14.29 -11.40
CA ASN A 15 -27.90 -13.37 -11.25
C ASN A 15 -27.90 -12.35 -12.39
N ALA A 16 -28.16 -11.09 -12.05
CA ALA A 16 -27.82 -9.95 -12.89
C ALA A 16 -26.29 -9.80 -12.91
N ILE A 17 -25.73 -9.72 -14.12
CA ILE A 17 -24.31 -9.53 -14.40
C ILE A 17 -23.86 -8.17 -13.84
N PRO A 18 -22.90 -8.11 -12.89
CA PRO A 18 -22.15 -6.89 -12.64
C PRO A 18 -21.02 -6.82 -13.66
N THR A 19 -21.06 -5.83 -14.54
CA THR A 19 -19.91 -5.44 -15.36
C THR A 19 -18.75 -5.05 -14.45
N ASN A 20 -17.72 -5.91 -14.40
CA ASN A 20 -16.44 -5.61 -13.79
C ASN A 20 -15.78 -4.41 -14.50
N THR A 21 -15.88 -3.23 -13.89
CA THR A 21 -14.93 -2.15 -14.15
C THR A 21 -13.81 -2.25 -13.13
N THR A 22 -12.63 -2.56 -13.64
CA THR A 22 -11.33 -2.59 -12.96
C THR A 22 -11.15 -1.37 -12.04
N PRO A 23 -10.84 -1.53 -10.73
CA PRO A 23 -10.47 -0.41 -9.90
C PRO A 23 -9.08 0.06 -10.32
N THR A 24 -9.02 1.16 -11.06
CA THR A 24 -7.77 1.89 -11.28
C THR A 24 -7.51 2.63 -9.97
N ASN A 25 -6.56 2.14 -9.15
CA ASN A 25 -6.09 2.85 -7.96
C ASN A 25 -5.61 4.25 -8.37
N ALA A 26 -6.45 5.25 -8.18
CA ALA A 26 -6.10 6.64 -8.44
C ALA A 26 -5.11 7.07 -7.36
N THR A 27 -3.90 7.47 -7.78
CA THR A 27 -2.84 7.91 -6.87
C THR A 27 -2.56 9.39 -7.05
N LEU A 28 -2.22 10.09 -5.96
CA LEU A 28 -1.81 11.50 -6.00
C LEU A 28 -0.36 11.58 -6.49
N THR A 29 -0.16 11.73 -7.79
CA THR A 29 1.17 11.93 -8.37
C THR A 29 1.53 13.42 -8.38
N ASN A 30 2.43 13.85 -7.48
CA ASN A 30 3.15 15.11 -7.62
C ASN A 30 4.29 14.94 -8.64
N ALA A 31 3.94 14.80 -9.92
CA ALA A 31 4.91 14.99 -11.00
C ALA A 31 4.85 16.47 -11.39
N ILE A 32 5.92 17.24 -11.11
CA ILE A 32 6.09 18.59 -11.66
C ILE A 32 6.18 18.45 -13.18
N PRO A 33 5.21 18.92 -13.98
CA PRO A 33 5.36 19.00 -15.42
C PRO A 33 6.02 20.34 -15.72
N THR A 34 7.29 20.33 -16.11
CA THR A 34 7.91 21.44 -16.82
C THR A 34 7.25 21.53 -18.20
N ASN A 35 6.13 22.27 -18.29
CA ASN A 35 5.64 22.87 -19.53
C ASN A 35 4.55 23.91 -19.20
N ASP A 36 4.75 25.13 -19.71
CA ASP A 36 3.91 26.32 -19.57
C ASP A 36 2.50 26.16 -20.16
N THR A 37 1.66 25.36 -19.52
CA THR A 37 0.21 25.34 -19.78
C THR A 37 -0.51 25.53 -18.45
N PRO A 38 -1.45 26.50 -18.31
CA PRO A 38 -2.12 26.72 -17.05
C PRO A 38 -3.04 25.51 -16.76
N MET A 39 -2.55 24.58 -15.93
CA MET A 39 -3.27 23.39 -15.44
C MET A 39 -4.50 23.70 -14.57
N ASN A 40 -4.92 24.96 -14.50
CA ASN A 40 -5.93 25.47 -13.57
C ASN A 40 -7.37 24.97 -13.84
N GLY A 41 -7.58 24.13 -14.87
CA GLY A 41 -8.88 23.58 -15.25
C GLY A 41 -9.02 22.05 -15.12
N MET A 42 -7.94 21.29 -14.90
CA MET A 42 -8.05 19.83 -14.79
C MET A 42 -8.62 19.41 -13.44
N VAL A 43 -9.72 18.65 -13.47
CA VAL A 43 -10.33 18.03 -12.29
C VAL A 43 -9.88 16.58 -12.21
N TYR A 44 -9.19 16.26 -11.12
CA TYR A 44 -8.74 14.92 -10.78
C TYR A 44 -9.78 14.22 -9.89
N LYS A 45 -9.73 12.89 -9.87
CA LYS A 45 -10.55 12.05 -9.00
C LYS A 45 -9.64 11.18 -8.14
N LEU A 46 -9.91 11.16 -6.84
CA LEU A 46 -9.29 10.26 -5.88
C LEU A 46 -10.40 9.44 -5.23
N THR A 47 -10.27 8.11 -5.23
CA THR A 47 -11.15 7.24 -4.45
C THR A 47 -10.44 6.90 -3.16
N ILE A 48 -11.03 7.28 -2.03
CA ILE A 48 -10.51 7.02 -0.70
C ILE A 48 -11.29 5.86 -0.03
N GLY A 49 -11.02 5.60 1.26
CA GLY A 49 -11.62 4.53 2.03
C GLY A 49 -13.15 4.53 1.96
N CYS A 50 -13.75 3.36 2.12
CA CYS A 50 -15.18 3.12 1.92
C CYS A 50 -15.73 3.48 0.52
N GLY A 51 -14.86 3.69 -0.48
CA GLY A 51 -15.25 3.98 -1.87
C GLY A 51 -15.67 5.44 -2.13
N GLN A 52 -15.42 6.36 -1.18
CA GLN A 52 -15.73 7.78 -1.37
C GLN A 52 -14.87 8.40 -2.47
N VAL A 53 -15.48 9.10 -3.42
CA VAL A 53 -14.77 9.75 -4.53
C VAL A 53 -14.66 11.25 -4.30
N ILE A 54 -13.44 11.75 -4.20
CA ILE A 54 -13.10 13.17 -4.07
C ILE A 54 -12.70 13.71 -5.44
N LYS A 55 -13.34 14.80 -5.85
CA LYS A 55 -12.93 15.58 -7.03
C LYS A 55 -12.13 16.78 -6.56
N TYR A 56 -10.97 17.01 -7.17
CA TYR A 56 -10.08 18.08 -6.76
C TYR A 56 -9.26 18.62 -7.94
N ARG A 57 -8.81 19.86 -7.82
CA ARG A 57 -7.78 20.47 -8.66
C ARG A 57 -6.48 20.52 -7.88
N TYR A 58 -5.37 20.67 -8.58
CA TYR A 58 -4.07 20.82 -7.93
C TYR A 58 -4.04 22.00 -6.94
N SER A 59 -4.74 23.09 -7.25
CA SER A 59 -4.92 24.24 -6.35
C SER A 59 -5.65 23.93 -5.04
N ASP A 60 -6.44 22.84 -5.02
CA ASP A 60 -7.21 22.43 -3.85
C ASP A 60 -6.37 21.56 -2.90
N VAL A 61 -5.19 21.10 -3.36
CA VAL A 61 -4.25 20.32 -2.55
C VAL A 61 -3.32 21.28 -1.81
N ARG A 62 -3.40 21.28 -0.48
CA ARG A 62 -2.43 22.02 0.34
C ARG A 62 -1.06 21.38 0.25
N GLU A 63 -0.02 22.21 0.23
CA GLU A 63 1.34 21.71 0.40
C GLU A 63 1.44 21.02 1.77
N PRO A 64 1.84 19.74 1.83
CA PRO A 64 1.89 19.02 3.09
C PRO A 64 2.96 19.64 3.98
N ARG A 65 2.63 19.78 5.28
CA ARG A 65 3.63 20.20 6.26
C ARG A 65 4.75 19.16 6.33
N GLN A 66 5.98 19.64 6.46
CA GLN A 66 7.11 18.75 6.71
C GLN A 66 6.91 18.07 8.07
N ILE A 67 6.56 16.79 8.06
CA ILE A 67 6.29 16.00 9.25
C ILE A 67 7.22 14.79 9.27
N SER A 68 7.75 14.51 10.45
CA SER A 68 8.58 13.34 10.72
C SER A 68 7.90 12.48 11.77
N PHE A 69 7.81 11.17 11.51
CA PHE A 69 7.31 10.16 12.45
C PHE A 69 8.43 9.45 13.18
N ALA A 70 9.67 9.93 13.06
CA ALA A 70 10.86 9.30 13.65
C ALA A 70 10.73 9.03 15.16
N THR A 71 9.94 9.84 15.86
CA THR A 71 9.68 9.70 17.31
C THR A 71 8.25 9.25 17.63
N ASN A 72 7.37 9.11 16.64
CA ASN A 72 5.96 8.83 16.86
C ASN A 72 5.36 7.96 15.74
N ILE A 73 5.83 6.72 15.65
CA ILE A 73 5.27 5.68 14.77
C ILE A 73 3.80 5.37 15.11
N PRO A 74 3.35 5.34 16.38
CA PRO A 74 1.93 5.15 16.68
C PRO A 74 1.04 6.18 15.98
N ARG A 75 1.43 7.46 15.97
CA ARG A 75 0.69 8.48 15.22
C ARG A 75 0.64 8.19 13.72
N LEU A 76 1.70 7.62 13.14
CA LEU A 76 1.69 7.21 11.74
C LEU A 76 0.62 6.16 11.46
N ASP A 77 0.43 5.18 12.36
CA ASP A 77 -0.65 4.17 12.25
C ASP A 77 -2.03 4.80 12.14
N HIS A 78 -2.29 5.79 12.99
CA HIS A 78 -3.57 6.49 13.02
C HIS A 78 -3.87 7.30 11.75
N ILE A 79 -2.87 7.68 10.94
CA ILE A 79 -3.07 8.55 9.78
C ILE A 79 -2.67 7.89 8.45
N TRP A 80 -2.18 6.66 8.48
CA TRP A 80 -1.65 6.00 7.29
C TRP A 80 -2.74 5.57 6.33
N ASP A 81 -3.77 4.92 6.87
CA ASP A 81 -4.82 4.25 6.12
C ASP A 81 -6.20 4.58 6.70
N ASP A 82 -7.09 5.06 5.85
CA ASP A 82 -8.46 5.41 6.19
C ASP A 82 -9.44 4.22 6.22
N ASP A 83 -9.00 3.04 5.77
CA ASP A 83 -9.72 1.78 5.97
C ASP A 83 -9.39 1.12 7.33
N CYS A 84 -8.39 1.62 8.06
CA CYS A 84 -7.98 1.08 9.36
C CYS A 84 -8.92 1.53 10.49
N ILE A 85 -9.17 0.64 11.45
CA ILE A 85 -9.99 0.94 12.63
C ILE A 85 -9.41 2.07 13.50
N ASN A 86 -8.09 2.25 13.45
CA ASN A 86 -7.36 3.27 14.20
C ASN A 86 -7.31 4.62 13.48
N TRP A 87 -7.95 4.77 12.32
CA TRP A 87 -7.94 5.99 11.52
C TRP A 87 -8.41 7.22 12.33
N ASP A 88 -7.56 8.24 12.40
CA ASP A 88 -7.84 9.55 12.98
C ASP A 88 -7.89 10.63 11.88
N PRO A 89 -9.08 10.89 11.32
CA PRO A 89 -9.24 11.93 10.30
C PRO A 89 -9.01 13.34 10.84
N VAL A 90 -9.14 13.56 12.16
CA VAL A 90 -8.98 14.89 12.77
C VAL A 90 -7.50 15.25 12.84
N ASP A 91 -6.65 14.33 13.30
CA ASP A 91 -5.20 14.54 13.28
C ASP A 91 -4.69 14.70 11.85
N CYS A 92 -5.15 13.83 10.93
CA CYS A 92 -4.69 13.87 9.54
C CYS A 92 -5.11 15.16 8.82
N GLY A 93 -6.40 15.54 8.86
CA GLY A 93 -6.89 16.74 8.16
C GLY A 93 -6.34 18.06 8.71
N LYS A 94 -6.20 18.18 10.04
CA LYS A 94 -5.68 19.42 10.66
C LYS A 94 -4.18 19.60 10.44
N ASN A 95 -3.41 18.51 10.44
CA ASN A 95 -1.95 18.59 10.55
C ASN A 95 -1.20 18.14 9.30
N LEU A 96 -1.79 17.30 8.44
CA LEU A 96 -1.14 16.75 7.24
C LEU A 96 -1.83 17.18 5.95
N LEU A 97 -2.96 16.55 5.65
CA LEU A 97 -3.47 16.43 4.28
C LEU A 97 -4.99 16.48 4.30
N GLU A 98 -5.52 17.53 3.69
CA GLU A 98 -6.94 17.76 3.51
C GLU A 98 -7.17 18.30 2.11
N ILE A 99 -8.19 17.77 1.44
CA ILE A 99 -8.66 18.24 0.15
C ILE A 99 -10.14 18.56 0.29
N ASN A 100 -10.53 19.80 0.04
CA ASN A 100 -11.93 20.26 0.13
C ASN A 100 -12.63 19.89 1.46
N GLY A 101 -11.95 20.04 2.60
CA GLY A 101 -12.51 19.70 3.92
C GLY A 101 -12.50 18.20 4.23
N THR A 102 -11.98 17.35 3.34
CA THR A 102 -11.88 15.90 3.56
C THR A 102 -10.44 15.52 3.85
N ALA A 103 -10.21 14.88 5.01
CA ALA A 103 -8.91 14.35 5.38
C ALA A 103 -8.50 13.22 4.43
N ILE A 104 -7.24 13.23 4.01
CA ILE A 104 -6.70 12.24 3.07
C ILE A 104 -5.61 11.44 3.77
N ALA A 105 -5.80 10.12 3.87
CA ALA A 105 -4.81 9.23 4.46
C ALA A 105 -3.47 9.29 3.71
N VAL A 106 -2.38 9.10 4.45
CA VAL A 106 -1.02 9.25 3.91
C VAL A 106 -0.73 8.23 2.80
N ARG A 107 -1.36 7.04 2.83
CA ARG A 107 -1.16 5.98 1.82
C ARG A 107 -1.40 6.43 0.37
N TYR A 108 -2.20 7.48 0.16
CA TYR A 108 -2.51 7.99 -1.18
C TYR A 108 -1.42 8.92 -1.74
N TRP A 109 -0.46 9.35 -0.91
CA TRP A 109 0.57 10.32 -1.28
C TRP A 109 1.86 9.65 -1.80
N GLN A 110 2.25 9.94 -3.05
CA GLN A 110 3.33 9.25 -3.77
C GLN A 110 4.71 9.92 -3.69
N GLU A 111 5.06 10.65 -2.63
CA GLU A 111 6.44 11.14 -2.52
C GLU A 111 7.42 10.04 -2.06
N LYS A 112 8.65 10.11 -2.58
CA LYS A 112 9.72 9.15 -2.29
C LYS A 112 9.97 8.96 -0.79
N LEU A 113 9.80 10.01 0.01
CA LEU A 113 9.96 9.95 1.47
C LEU A 113 8.91 9.07 2.14
N TRP A 114 7.68 9.03 1.62
CA TRP A 114 6.61 8.18 2.16
C TRP A 114 6.77 6.71 1.78
N THR A 115 7.54 6.43 0.74
CA THR A 115 7.82 5.04 0.35
C THR A 115 8.56 4.29 1.45
N GLU A 116 9.45 4.94 2.21
CA GLU A 116 10.10 4.26 3.35
C GLU A 116 9.17 4.14 4.55
N TRP A 117 8.37 5.18 4.83
CA TRP A 117 7.36 5.14 5.89
C TRP A 117 6.31 4.05 5.67
N LYS A 118 5.95 3.79 4.42
CA LYS A 118 5.09 2.65 4.03
C LYS A 118 5.59 1.34 4.62
N TYR A 119 6.88 1.05 4.48
CA TYR A 119 7.41 -0.21 4.94
C TYR A 119 7.56 -0.26 6.47
N VAL A 120 7.84 0.88 7.09
CA VAL A 120 7.84 0.98 8.56
C VAL A 120 6.46 0.65 9.09
N ILE A 121 5.42 1.25 8.53
CA ILE A 121 4.06 1.04 9.01
C ILE A 121 3.52 -0.34 8.66
N GLU A 122 3.78 -0.86 7.46
CA GLU A 122 3.46 -2.26 7.12
C GLU A 122 4.08 -3.24 8.11
N ARG A 123 5.35 -3.03 8.50
CA ARG A 123 6.00 -3.87 9.52
C ARG A 123 5.37 -3.67 10.90
N TYR A 124 5.11 -2.43 11.30
CA TYR A 124 4.49 -2.10 12.58
C TYR A 124 3.10 -2.74 12.72
N CYS A 125 2.25 -2.62 11.69
CA CYS A 125 0.90 -3.20 11.67
C CYS A 125 0.90 -4.73 11.48
N SER A 126 1.99 -5.32 10.98
CA SER A 126 2.09 -6.79 10.83
C SER A 126 2.25 -7.54 12.17
N SER A 127 2.47 -6.81 13.26
CA SER A 127 2.65 -7.37 14.61
C SER A 127 2.06 -6.45 15.68
N THR A 128 2.35 -6.74 16.94
CA THR A 128 2.08 -5.80 18.04
C THR A 128 3.17 -4.73 18.12
N PRO A 129 2.88 -3.57 18.74
CA PRO A 129 3.89 -2.54 19.01
C PRO A 129 5.08 -3.06 19.81
N ASP A 130 4.85 -3.95 20.76
CA ASP A 130 5.90 -4.52 21.61
C ASP A 130 6.85 -5.40 20.79
N ASN A 131 6.32 -6.29 19.94
CA ASN A 131 7.14 -7.13 19.06
C ASN A 131 7.94 -6.29 18.06
N PHE A 132 7.34 -5.21 17.54
CA PHE A 132 8.05 -4.27 16.67
C PHE A 132 9.22 -3.64 17.43
N TRP A 133 9.00 -3.13 18.63
CA TRP A 133 10.08 -2.49 19.39
C TRP A 133 11.11 -3.49 19.94
N GLU A 134 10.73 -4.73 20.20
CA GLU A 134 11.68 -5.81 20.50
C GLU A 134 12.65 -6.04 19.32
N GLU A 135 12.14 -6.06 18.09
CA GLU A 135 12.97 -6.21 16.88
C GLU A 135 13.83 -4.97 16.60
N PHE A 136 13.28 -3.77 16.83
CA PHE A 136 13.91 -2.49 16.48
C PHE A 136 14.45 -1.73 17.69
N SER A 137 15.03 -2.45 18.66
CA SER A 137 15.78 -1.88 19.78
C SER A 137 17.15 -2.53 19.93
N PHE A 138 18.09 -1.76 20.46
CA PHE A 138 19.39 -2.27 20.89
C PHE A 138 19.22 -3.13 22.15
N SER A 139 20.23 -3.94 22.48
CA SER A 139 20.22 -4.82 23.67
C SER A 139 20.08 -4.07 25.00
N ASN A 140 20.37 -2.76 25.02
CA ASN A 140 20.17 -1.88 26.17
C ASN A 140 18.74 -1.32 26.28
N GLY A 141 17.81 -1.75 25.41
CA GLY A 141 16.42 -1.27 25.36
C GLY A 141 16.23 0.05 24.63
N GLN A 142 17.29 0.68 24.12
CA GLN A 142 17.18 1.91 23.34
C GLN A 142 16.64 1.58 21.94
N ARG A 143 15.56 2.27 21.54
CA ARG A 143 14.97 2.12 20.20
C ARG A 143 15.94 2.59 19.11
N PHE A 144 15.91 1.91 17.97
CA PHE A 144 16.67 2.32 16.80
C PHE A 144 16.24 3.70 16.31
N HIS A 145 17.21 4.47 15.83
CA HIS A 145 16.90 5.68 15.07
C HIS A 145 16.22 5.31 13.75
N TRP A 146 15.31 6.16 13.24
CA TRP A 146 14.49 5.86 12.06
C TRP A 146 15.30 5.34 10.86
N LYS A 147 16.48 5.92 10.63
CA LYS A 147 17.38 5.49 9.55
C LYS A 147 17.83 4.03 9.70
N ALA A 148 18.15 3.61 10.93
CA ALA A 148 18.53 2.23 11.22
C ALA A 148 17.34 1.26 11.04
N ILE A 149 16.11 1.70 11.40
CA ILE A 149 14.89 0.93 11.11
C ILE A 149 14.74 0.76 9.60
N THR A 150 14.82 1.83 8.81
CA THR A 150 14.67 1.75 7.35
C THR A 150 15.76 0.92 6.68
N ASP A 151 17.01 1.03 7.13
CA ASP A 151 18.12 0.24 6.60
C ASP A 151 17.95 -1.26 6.92
N ARG A 152 17.49 -1.58 8.13
CA ARG A 152 17.15 -2.96 8.51
C ARG A 152 15.99 -3.50 7.68
N LEU A 153 14.93 -2.71 7.47
CA LEU A 153 13.79 -3.11 6.63
C LEU A 153 14.21 -3.33 5.17
N ARG A 154 15.07 -2.46 4.61
CA ARG A 154 15.62 -2.65 3.26
C ARG A 154 16.39 -3.96 3.15
N TYR A 155 17.21 -4.28 4.15
CA TYR A 155 17.93 -5.55 4.21
C TYR A 155 16.97 -6.74 4.21
N LEU A 156 15.98 -6.74 5.12
CA LEU A 156 14.98 -7.81 5.20
C LEU A 156 14.18 -7.97 3.90
N ARG A 157 13.80 -6.87 3.24
CA ARG A 157 13.14 -6.91 1.93
C ARG A 157 14.04 -7.53 0.88
N SER A 158 15.31 -7.13 0.83
CA SER A 158 16.25 -7.70 -0.13
C SER A 158 16.45 -9.21 0.08
N GLU A 159 16.46 -9.69 1.32
CA GLU A 159 16.53 -11.13 1.62
C GLU A 159 15.25 -11.86 1.18
N GLN A 160 14.08 -11.27 1.46
CA GLN A 160 12.80 -11.86 1.08
C GLN A 160 12.63 -11.90 -0.45
N GLU A 161 12.99 -10.83 -1.14
CA GLU A 161 12.98 -10.77 -2.61
C GLU A 161 13.91 -11.82 -3.21
N GLN A 162 15.11 -12.01 -2.63
CA GLN A 162 16.01 -13.06 -3.08
C GLN A 162 15.39 -14.46 -2.92
N LYS A 163 14.79 -14.76 -1.76
CA LYS A 163 14.09 -16.05 -1.55
C LYS A 163 12.99 -16.27 -2.59
N LEU A 164 12.19 -15.25 -2.89
CA LEU A 164 11.14 -15.35 -3.91
C LEU A 164 11.72 -15.57 -5.31
N VAL A 165 12.84 -14.92 -5.64
CA VAL A 165 13.56 -15.17 -6.90
C VAL A 165 14.06 -16.61 -6.97
N ASP A 166 14.62 -17.13 -5.89
CA ASP A 166 15.14 -18.50 -5.83
C ASP A 166 14.01 -19.53 -5.99
N ILE A 167 12.87 -19.31 -5.32
CA ILE A 167 11.67 -20.13 -5.47
C ILE A 167 11.14 -20.06 -6.91
N ALA A 168 11.00 -18.86 -7.48
CA ALA A 168 10.54 -18.68 -8.84
C ALA A 168 11.45 -19.37 -9.88
N ASN A 169 12.77 -19.31 -9.68
CA ASN A 169 13.71 -20.03 -10.54
C ASN A 169 13.54 -21.55 -10.41
N ALA A 170 13.38 -22.06 -9.19
CA ALA A 170 13.19 -23.48 -8.95
C ALA A 170 11.88 -24.01 -9.55
N GLU A 171 10.78 -23.27 -9.41
CA GLU A 171 9.45 -23.68 -9.88
C GLU A 171 9.31 -23.59 -11.41
N TYR A 172 9.78 -22.51 -12.01
CA TYR A 172 9.58 -22.26 -13.44
C TYR A 172 10.71 -22.82 -14.31
N GLY A 173 11.90 -23.06 -13.75
CA GLY A 173 13.04 -23.67 -14.46
C GLY A 173 13.29 -23.02 -15.82
N GLU A 174 13.26 -23.83 -16.89
CA GLU A 174 13.46 -23.36 -18.26
C GLU A 174 12.43 -22.33 -18.73
N ARG A 175 11.21 -22.37 -18.18
CA ARG A 175 10.13 -21.42 -18.49
C ARG A 175 10.31 -20.07 -17.81
N PHE A 176 11.27 -19.92 -16.90
CA PHE A 176 11.49 -18.66 -16.18
C PHE A 176 11.65 -17.49 -17.15
N SER A 177 12.48 -17.66 -18.18
CA SER A 177 12.75 -16.63 -19.20
C SER A 177 11.54 -16.27 -20.07
N GLN A 178 10.49 -17.10 -20.09
CA GLN A 178 9.24 -16.85 -20.83
C GLN A 178 8.20 -16.15 -19.94
N VAL A 179 8.18 -16.49 -18.64
CA VAL A 179 7.17 -16.02 -17.70
C VAL A 179 7.56 -14.68 -17.06
N PHE A 180 8.85 -14.49 -16.80
CA PHE A 180 9.41 -13.32 -16.14
C PHE A 180 10.01 -12.35 -17.15
N VAL A 181 9.16 -11.78 -18.01
CA VAL A 181 9.53 -10.76 -19.00
C VAL A 181 8.81 -9.45 -18.74
N ASN A 182 9.42 -8.35 -19.16
CA ASN A 182 8.76 -7.04 -19.18
C ASN A 182 7.84 -6.89 -20.41
N ASN A 183 7.13 -5.76 -20.48
CA ASN A 183 6.20 -5.46 -21.59
C ASN A 183 6.87 -5.36 -22.97
N ARG A 184 8.21 -5.33 -23.03
CA ARG A 184 9.01 -5.33 -24.26
C ARG A 184 9.59 -6.72 -24.58
N GLY A 185 9.19 -7.76 -23.84
CA GLY A 185 9.66 -9.13 -24.01
C GLY A 185 11.08 -9.40 -23.48
N LYS A 186 11.71 -8.45 -22.75
CA LYS A 186 13.02 -8.70 -22.13
C LYS A 186 12.87 -9.38 -20.78
N VAL A 187 13.70 -10.38 -20.51
CA VAL A 187 13.75 -11.09 -19.22
C VAL A 187 14.05 -10.10 -18.10
N LEU A 188 13.30 -10.23 -17.00
CA LEU A 188 13.50 -9.42 -15.80
C LEU A 188 14.79 -9.83 -15.10
N SER A 189 15.62 -8.85 -14.76
CA SER A 189 16.87 -9.05 -14.00
C SER A 189 16.78 -8.45 -12.59
N ASP A 190 15.82 -7.56 -12.35
CA ASP A 190 15.62 -6.91 -11.06
C ASP A 190 14.84 -7.82 -10.10
N LYS A 191 15.39 -8.03 -8.89
CA LYS A 191 14.81 -8.94 -7.89
C LYS A 191 13.41 -8.53 -7.48
N SER A 192 13.18 -7.23 -7.25
CA SER A 192 11.88 -6.70 -6.86
C SER A 192 10.83 -6.89 -7.96
N ALA A 193 11.22 -6.75 -9.23
CA ALA A 193 10.34 -6.97 -10.38
C ALA A 193 9.98 -8.46 -10.53
N ILE A 194 10.95 -9.36 -10.37
CA ILE A 194 10.73 -10.81 -10.39
C ILE A 194 9.81 -11.23 -9.24
N ALA A 195 10.12 -10.81 -8.01
CA ALA A 195 9.34 -11.14 -6.82
C ALA A 195 7.87 -10.69 -6.93
N ARG A 196 7.62 -9.45 -7.39
CA ARG A 196 6.25 -8.95 -7.62
C ARG A 196 5.50 -9.76 -8.69
N ARG A 197 6.18 -10.12 -9.78
CA ARG A 197 5.58 -10.93 -10.85
C ARG A 197 5.23 -12.32 -10.34
N TYR A 198 6.11 -12.94 -9.57
CA TYR A 198 5.90 -14.25 -8.97
C TYR A 198 4.65 -14.24 -8.07
N LEU A 199 4.57 -13.31 -7.11
CA LEU A 199 3.41 -13.18 -6.22
C LEU A 199 2.09 -12.95 -6.98
N THR A 200 2.12 -12.18 -8.06
CA THR A 200 0.93 -11.96 -8.91
C THR A 200 0.46 -13.25 -9.57
N LEU A 201 1.40 -14.08 -10.04
CA LEU A 201 1.09 -15.36 -10.67
C LEU A 201 0.56 -16.37 -9.65
N SER A 202 1.16 -16.43 -8.45
CA SER A 202 0.72 -17.31 -7.37
C SER A 202 -0.70 -16.96 -6.91
N ASN A 203 -1.01 -15.67 -6.72
CA ASN A 203 -2.34 -15.25 -6.28
C ASN A 203 -3.44 -15.52 -7.31
N ASN A 204 -3.13 -15.44 -8.61
CA ASN A 204 -4.08 -15.72 -9.69
C ASN A 204 -4.28 -17.23 -9.96
N SER A 205 -3.49 -18.09 -9.32
CA SER A 205 -3.56 -19.56 -9.47
C SER A 205 -4.41 -20.23 -8.37
N THR A 206 -5.03 -19.44 -7.49
CA THR A 206 -5.92 -19.84 -6.38
C THR A 206 -7.33 -19.34 -6.64
#